data_AF-A0A8T1WNL5-F1
#
_entry.id   AF-A0A8T1WNL5-F1
#
_cell.length_a   1.000
_cell.length_b   1.000
_cell.length_c   1.000
_cell.angle_alpha   90.00
_cell.angle_beta   90.00
_cell.angle_gamma   90.00
#
_symmetry.space_group_name_H-M   'P 1'
#
loop_
_entity.id
_entity.type
_entity.pdbx_description
1 polymer ?
#
loop_
_entity_poly.entity_id
_entity_poly.type
_entity_poly.pdbx_seq_one_letter_code
_entity_poly.pdbx_strand_id
1 'polypeptide(L)'
;MAAVPMSPDDAPRPSHLNSRLSTSDHYSTGLDATPSPGFRASQAPRQSMMASVMRPSSMMRPSVVTDLSNNFSEAKIHDAHAQVFASDVLMEGELTKKGESGLQTWKNVSRIFVLRGQELSYYTIDSKQRYGALKGTWNIAGASVERLDNSSFTLKLPNGSSRSLGAPNVQTLMDWMTAIAVGAEAHIVEPTMDLSLVDQSRTTHVILVRHGHYANSQTPSVDLHGPLTDLGVQQARATGRFLHDYLSQRLVLKRFPKFPVYHSGIRRAVETAERLGDAFPPGSLQLRENKLFREAWPGNPLPKGNRQQLAREKLDNMVADCARLKMAYRTMFRHLIPEDLEFPEHELSEEQKQHFARTFTVRSTQTRVNDRFRIVVCHANIIRWFVCKALGVDPDGTWGRMRYNHCGITALEIDSVGNVQLAYMNQTGHLETTQLSEV
;
A
#
# COMPACT_ATOMS: atom_id res chain seq x y z
N MET A 1 61.20 15.78 21.00
CA MET A 1 60.46 15.35 22.21
C MET A 1 59.00 15.72 22.00
N ALA A 2 58.07 14.83 22.37
CA ALA A 2 56.65 15.00 22.07
C ALA A 2 55.94 15.89 23.09
N ALA A 3 54.86 16.55 22.67
CA ALA A 3 53.86 17.14 23.55
C ALA A 3 52.53 16.38 23.38
N VAL A 4 52.00 15.86 24.49
CA VAL A 4 50.74 15.12 24.56
C VAL A 4 49.65 16.05 25.09
N PRO A 5 48.46 16.13 24.49
CA PRO A 5 47.28 16.73 25.12
C PRO A 5 46.55 15.72 26.01
N MET A 6 46.13 16.14 27.19
CA MET A 6 45.31 15.35 28.13
C MET A 6 43.80 15.55 27.86
N SER A 7 43.00 14.52 28.12
CA SER A 7 41.55 14.64 28.33
C SER A 7 41.24 15.35 29.66
N PRO A 8 39.99 15.82 29.86
CA PRO A 8 39.08 14.95 30.63
C PRO A 8 37.61 14.95 30.16
N ASP A 9 36.94 13.82 30.39
CA ASP A 9 35.48 13.78 30.56
C ASP A 9 35.09 14.43 31.89
N ASP A 10 34.12 15.35 31.87
CA ASP A 10 33.00 15.41 32.84
C ASP A 10 32.09 16.63 32.55
N ALA A 11 30.88 16.40 32.04
CA ALA A 11 29.82 17.41 31.99
C ALA A 11 28.41 16.75 31.97
N PRO A 12 27.47 17.15 32.85
CA PRO A 12 26.19 16.44 33.01
C PRO A 12 25.09 16.90 32.04
N ARG A 13 24.10 16.03 31.85
CA ARG A 13 22.90 16.27 31.02
C ARG A 13 22.01 17.39 31.59
N PRO A 14 21.40 18.26 30.74
CA PRO A 14 20.26 19.07 31.16
C PRO A 14 18.96 18.26 31.13
N SER A 15 18.15 18.43 32.18
CA SER A 15 16.83 17.82 32.35
C SER A 15 15.68 18.72 31.88
N HIS A 16 14.51 18.12 31.68
CA HIS A 16 13.27 18.81 31.29
C HIS A 16 12.85 19.93 32.25
N LEU A 17 12.25 21.00 31.70
CA LEU A 17 11.26 21.79 32.43
C LEU A 17 10.19 22.35 31.49
N ASN A 18 8.94 22.31 31.95
CA ASN A 18 7.74 22.72 31.22
C ASN A 18 7.57 24.24 31.21
N SER A 19 6.87 24.76 30.20
CA SER A 19 5.92 25.87 30.39
C SER A 19 4.62 25.60 29.62
N ARG A 20 3.50 26.05 30.19
CA ARG A 20 2.13 25.90 29.65
C ARG A 20 1.60 27.28 29.23
N LEU A 21 0.45 27.26 28.54
CA LEU A 21 -0.40 28.41 28.16
C LEU A 21 0.10 29.14 26.90
N SER A 22 -0.76 29.71 26.04
CA SER A 22 -2.18 30.02 26.20
C SER A 22 -3.05 29.76 24.96
N THR A 23 -4.32 29.45 25.19
CA THR A 23 -5.41 29.49 24.19
C THR A 23 -5.93 30.92 24.01
N SER A 24 -6.22 31.33 22.77
CA SER A 24 -7.15 32.45 22.49
C SER A 24 -7.68 32.39 21.06
N ASP A 25 -8.96 32.04 20.92
CA ASP A 25 -9.76 32.39 19.73
C ASP A 25 -10.03 33.91 19.71
N HIS A 26 -10.14 34.49 18.52
CA HIS A 26 -11.18 35.45 18.10
C HIS A 26 -10.77 36.17 16.81
N TYR A 27 -11.59 36.04 15.76
CA TYR A 27 -11.73 37.06 14.72
C TYR A 27 -13.20 37.25 14.42
N SER A 28 -13.68 38.49 14.54
CA SER A 28 -15.00 38.91 14.09
C SER A 28 -14.91 40.36 13.65
N THR A 29 -15.20 40.62 12.39
CA THR A 29 -15.13 41.93 11.75
C THR A 29 -16.46 42.65 11.89
N GLY A 30 -16.49 43.79 12.58
CA GLY A 30 -17.64 44.71 12.56
C GLY A 30 -17.63 45.61 11.33
N LEU A 31 -18.81 46.03 10.88
CA LEU A 31 -19.01 47.15 9.96
C LEU A 31 -20.29 47.90 10.37
N ASP A 32 -20.19 49.23 10.44
CA ASP A 32 -21.25 50.15 10.85
C ASP A 32 -22.31 50.40 9.77
N ALA A 33 -23.41 51.04 10.16
CA ALA A 33 -24.62 51.24 9.35
C ALA A 33 -24.98 52.72 9.11
N THR A 34 -26.10 52.93 8.38
CA THR A 34 -26.89 54.18 8.13
C THR A 34 -26.57 54.95 6.82
N PRO A 35 -27.50 55.79 6.26
CA PRO A 35 -28.79 55.34 5.70
C PRO A 35 -29.17 55.95 4.30
N SER A 36 -30.41 55.68 3.87
CA SER A 36 -31.14 55.94 2.57
C SER A 36 -31.41 57.45 2.23
N PRO A 37 -32.27 57.89 1.23
CA PRO A 37 -33.25 57.20 0.35
C PRO A 37 -33.44 57.72 -1.13
N GLY A 38 -34.37 57.14 -1.91
CA GLY A 38 -34.84 57.71 -3.19
C GLY A 38 -35.93 56.92 -3.97
N PHE A 39 -37.11 57.54 -4.18
CA PHE A 39 -38.33 57.10 -4.92
C PHE A 39 -38.12 56.61 -6.39
N ARG A 40 -39.06 55.99 -7.15
CA ARG A 40 -40.55 56.01 -7.18
C ARG A 40 -41.14 54.78 -7.92
N ALA A 41 -42.47 54.58 -7.91
CA ALA A 41 -43.15 53.35 -8.39
C ALA A 41 -44.06 53.53 -9.64
N SER A 42 -44.40 52.42 -10.33
CA SER A 42 -45.66 52.26 -11.08
C SER A 42 -46.04 50.78 -11.36
N GLN A 43 -47.32 50.45 -11.19
CA GLN A 43 -48.01 49.18 -11.47
C GLN A 43 -48.43 49.08 -12.96
N ALA A 44 -48.85 47.98 -13.61
CA ALA A 44 -48.98 46.51 -13.38
C ALA A 44 -49.37 45.88 -14.78
N PRO A 45 -49.86 44.62 -14.99
CA PRO A 45 -50.01 43.43 -14.12
C PRO A 45 -49.42 42.12 -14.72
N ARG A 46 -49.31 41.04 -13.91
CA ARG A 46 -49.61 39.66 -14.36
C ARG A 46 -49.82 38.66 -13.22
N GLN A 47 -50.76 37.76 -13.49
CA GLN A 47 -51.42 36.73 -12.67
C GLN A 47 -50.60 36.00 -11.59
N SER A 48 -51.28 35.76 -10.46
CA SER A 48 -50.90 34.81 -9.40
C SER A 48 -51.20 33.36 -9.79
N MET A 49 -50.25 32.46 -9.54
CA MET A 49 -50.52 31.07 -9.12
C MET A 49 -49.45 30.65 -8.12
N MET A 50 -49.86 30.28 -6.90
CA MET A 50 -48.99 29.63 -5.92
C MET A 50 -48.67 28.20 -6.38
N ALA A 51 -47.39 27.93 -6.67
CA ALA A 51 -46.88 26.57 -6.83
C ALA A 51 -45.53 26.45 -6.13
N SER A 52 -45.52 25.81 -4.96
CA SER A 52 -44.32 25.55 -4.17
C SER A 52 -43.45 24.51 -4.86
N VAL A 53 -42.52 24.95 -5.72
CA VAL A 53 -41.50 24.08 -6.32
C VAL A 53 -40.46 23.73 -5.26
N MET A 54 -40.63 22.58 -4.60
CA MET A 54 -39.55 21.96 -3.83
C MET A 54 -38.37 21.72 -4.77
N ARG A 55 -37.21 22.31 -4.44
CA ARG A 55 -35.93 21.92 -5.05
C ARG A 55 -35.62 20.48 -4.61
N PRO A 56 -35.37 19.53 -5.52
CA PRO A 56 -34.78 18.25 -5.13
C PRO A 56 -33.40 18.50 -4.53
N SER A 57 -33.23 18.13 -3.26
CA SER A 57 -31.94 18.16 -2.58
C SER A 57 -30.88 17.36 -3.35
N SER A 58 -29.62 17.75 -3.18
CA SER A 58 -28.44 17.19 -3.84
C SER A 58 -28.55 15.69 -4.19
N MET A 59 -28.58 15.38 -5.49
CA MET A 59 -28.33 14.01 -5.94
C MET A 59 -26.96 13.56 -5.45
N MET A 60 -26.93 12.51 -4.63
CA MET A 60 -25.70 11.84 -4.20
C MET A 60 -24.87 11.45 -5.42
N ARG A 61 -23.60 11.87 -5.47
CA ARG A 61 -22.68 11.39 -6.50
C ARG A 61 -22.45 9.88 -6.33
N PRO A 62 -22.61 9.05 -7.36
CA PRO A 62 -22.20 7.65 -7.30
C PRO A 62 -20.68 7.58 -7.44
N SER A 63 -19.95 7.70 -6.33
CA SER A 63 -18.47 7.64 -6.33
C SER A 63 -17.87 6.81 -5.20
N VAL A 64 -18.49 5.65 -4.94
CA VAL A 64 -17.80 4.45 -4.44
C VAL A 64 -18.37 3.27 -5.21
N VAL A 65 -17.81 2.98 -6.39
CA VAL A 65 -18.05 1.68 -7.04
C VAL A 65 -17.44 0.65 -6.11
N THR A 66 -18.29 -0.08 -5.39
CA THR A 66 -17.86 -1.29 -4.69
C THR A 66 -17.54 -2.32 -5.76
N ASP A 67 -16.25 -2.52 -6.03
CA ASP A 67 -15.73 -3.66 -6.79
C ASP A 67 -16.09 -4.92 -6.00
N LEU A 68 -17.30 -5.42 -6.26
CA LEU A 68 -17.89 -6.61 -5.62
C LEU A 68 -17.34 -7.88 -6.29
N SER A 69 -16.01 -7.95 -6.48
CA SER A 69 -15.29 -9.18 -6.78
C SER A 69 -15.33 -10.10 -5.55
N ASN A 70 -16.52 -10.66 -5.32
CA ASN A 70 -17.00 -11.27 -4.08
C ASN A 70 -16.50 -12.72 -3.90
N ASN A 71 -15.33 -13.04 -4.45
CA ASN A 71 -14.63 -14.28 -4.16
C ASN A 71 -13.79 -14.08 -2.90
N PHE A 72 -13.92 -15.03 -1.97
CA PHE A 72 -13.08 -15.15 -0.78
C PHE A 72 -11.59 -15.07 -1.15
N SER A 73 -10.80 -14.44 -0.28
CA SER A 73 -9.45 -13.94 -0.59
C SER A 73 -8.45 -14.96 -1.08
N GLU A 74 -8.63 -16.24 -0.74
CA GLU A 74 -7.76 -17.33 -1.19
C GLU A 74 -7.69 -17.36 -2.73
N ALA A 75 -8.82 -17.27 -3.45
CA ALA A 75 -8.82 -17.17 -4.91
C ALA A 75 -8.19 -15.86 -5.47
N LYS A 76 -7.99 -14.83 -4.63
CA LYS A 76 -7.30 -13.59 -5.03
C LYS A 76 -5.77 -13.68 -4.87
N ILE A 77 -5.26 -14.56 -3.98
CA ILE A 77 -3.84 -14.70 -3.60
C ILE A 77 -3.22 -16.08 -3.85
N HIS A 78 -4.03 -17.10 -4.11
CA HIS A 78 -3.60 -18.38 -4.68
C HIS A 78 -2.73 -18.10 -5.90
N ASP A 79 -1.67 -18.88 -6.09
CA ASP A 79 -0.68 -18.73 -7.16
C ASP A 79 -0.10 -17.30 -7.31
N ALA A 80 -0.10 -16.51 -6.22
CA ALA A 80 0.62 -15.24 -6.16
C ALA A 80 2.13 -15.41 -6.18
N HIS A 81 2.64 -16.58 -5.76
CA HIS A 81 4.06 -16.96 -5.76
C HIS A 81 5.00 -15.84 -5.34
N ALA A 82 4.63 -15.13 -4.26
CA ALA A 82 5.39 -14.00 -3.75
C ALA A 82 6.79 -14.46 -3.32
N GLN A 83 7.80 -13.62 -3.58
CA GLN A 83 9.14 -13.90 -3.08
C GLN A 83 9.32 -13.33 -1.68
N VAL A 84 9.98 -14.09 -0.82
CA VAL A 84 10.18 -13.75 0.60
C VAL A 84 11.58 -14.16 1.01
N PHE A 85 12.30 -13.32 1.76
CA PHE A 85 13.61 -13.75 2.27
C PHE A 85 13.43 -14.82 3.37
N ALA A 86 14.30 -15.83 3.43
CA ALA A 86 14.27 -16.87 4.46
C ALA A 86 14.28 -16.30 5.89
N SER A 87 14.87 -15.11 6.09
CA SER A 87 14.92 -14.40 7.36
C SER A 87 13.72 -13.49 7.64
N ASP A 88 12.82 -13.24 6.67
CA ASP A 88 11.69 -12.32 6.82
C ASP A 88 10.65 -12.86 7.81
N VAL A 89 10.41 -12.12 8.89
CA VAL A 89 9.16 -12.28 9.64
C VAL A 89 8.03 -11.79 8.74
N LEU A 90 7.05 -12.65 8.43
CA LEU A 90 5.84 -12.32 7.68
C LEU A 90 4.69 -11.89 8.60
N MET A 91 4.56 -12.57 9.75
CA MET A 91 3.52 -12.31 10.75
C MET A 91 4.02 -12.71 12.14
N GLU A 92 3.63 -11.96 13.16
CA GLU A 92 3.81 -12.34 14.56
C GLU A 92 2.59 -11.95 15.38
N GLY A 93 2.40 -12.59 16.53
CA GLY A 93 1.32 -12.26 17.45
C GLY A 93 0.74 -13.45 18.20
N GLU A 94 -0.31 -13.19 18.95
CA GLU A 94 -0.93 -14.14 19.86
C GLU A 94 -1.96 -15.04 19.16
N LEU A 95 -1.83 -16.36 19.36
CA LEU A 95 -2.85 -17.36 19.03
C LEU A 95 -2.99 -18.39 20.16
N THR A 96 -4.17 -18.97 20.27
CA THR A 96 -4.48 -20.07 21.19
C THR A 96 -4.42 -21.41 20.46
N LYS A 97 -3.94 -22.47 21.12
CA LYS A 97 -4.05 -23.82 20.55
C LYS A 97 -5.40 -24.42 20.92
N LYS A 98 -6.27 -24.68 19.94
CA LYS A 98 -7.47 -25.53 20.13
C LYS A 98 -6.98 -26.98 20.08
N GLY A 99 -7.09 -27.71 21.18
CA GLY A 99 -6.58 -29.07 21.29
C GLY A 99 -7.41 -30.08 20.50
N GLU A 100 -6.74 -31.03 19.85
CA GLU A 100 -7.36 -32.28 19.40
C GLU A 100 -7.98 -33.02 20.61
N SER A 101 -9.05 -33.77 20.38
CA SER A 101 -9.86 -34.41 21.41
C SER A 101 -9.11 -35.54 22.13
N GLY A 102 -8.34 -35.18 23.16
CA GLY A 102 -7.64 -36.08 24.06
C GLY A 102 -7.48 -35.51 25.47
N LEU A 103 -7.33 -36.39 26.46
CA LEU A 103 -7.21 -36.06 27.88
C LEU A 103 -5.85 -35.42 28.23
N GLN A 104 -5.65 -34.15 27.87
CA GLN A 104 -4.60 -33.31 28.48
C GLN A 104 -5.03 -31.85 28.68
N THR A 105 -4.44 -31.20 29.67
CA THR A 105 -4.72 -29.86 30.24
C THR A 105 -4.36 -28.66 29.35
N TRP A 106 -4.35 -28.80 28.02
CA TRP A 106 -3.84 -27.80 27.07
C TRP A 106 -4.92 -26.95 26.38
N LYS A 107 -6.21 -27.16 26.70
CA LYS A 107 -7.29 -26.34 26.13
C LYS A 107 -7.10 -24.88 26.53
N ASN A 108 -7.08 -23.99 25.55
CA ASN A 108 -7.06 -22.53 25.70
C ASN A 108 -5.76 -21.93 26.26
N VAL A 109 -4.62 -22.61 26.13
CA VAL A 109 -3.33 -21.98 26.47
C VAL A 109 -2.86 -21.10 25.31
N SER A 110 -2.63 -19.83 25.60
CA SER A 110 -2.12 -18.85 24.64
C SER A 110 -0.61 -18.98 24.39
N ARG A 111 -0.19 -18.63 23.17
CA ARG A 111 1.18 -18.69 22.65
C ARG A 111 1.42 -17.52 21.71
N ILE A 112 2.65 -17.03 21.69
CA ILE A 112 3.11 -16.15 20.61
C ILE A 112 3.59 -17.03 19.47
N PHE A 113 3.11 -16.74 18.28
CA PHE A 113 3.56 -17.34 17.03
C PHE A 113 4.36 -16.29 16.24
N VAL A 114 5.38 -16.76 15.51
CA VAL A 114 6.17 -15.99 14.56
C VAL A 114 6.28 -16.83 13.30
N LEU A 115 5.78 -16.31 12.18
CA LEU A 115 6.01 -16.86 10.84
C LEU A 115 7.21 -16.16 10.24
N ARG A 116 8.31 -16.89 10.00
CA ARG A 116 9.52 -16.42 9.34
C ARG A 116 9.75 -17.22 8.05
N GLY A 117 9.60 -16.60 6.89
CA GLY A 117 9.52 -17.33 5.61
C GLY A 117 8.45 -18.42 5.67
N GLN A 118 8.87 -19.69 5.61
CA GLN A 118 8.02 -20.88 5.77
C GLN A 118 8.10 -21.53 7.17
N GLU A 119 8.85 -20.94 8.10
CA GLU A 119 8.97 -21.42 9.48
C GLU A 119 7.90 -20.77 10.38
N LEU A 120 6.93 -21.54 10.87
CA LEU A 120 5.98 -21.11 11.89
C LEU A 120 6.43 -21.61 13.29
N SER A 121 7.16 -20.76 13.99
CA SER A 121 7.67 -21.02 15.34
C SER A 121 6.74 -20.46 16.43
N TYR A 122 6.63 -21.15 17.58
CA TYR A 122 5.74 -20.73 18.67
C TYR A 122 6.35 -20.86 20.06
N TYR A 123 6.05 -19.88 20.91
CA TYR A 123 6.74 -19.59 22.16
C TYR A 123 5.76 -19.58 23.34
N THR A 124 6.25 -19.93 24.53
CA THR A 124 5.52 -19.66 25.78
C THR A 124 5.35 -18.16 26.02
N ILE A 125 4.28 -17.80 26.72
CA ILE A 125 4.07 -16.47 27.29
C ILE A 125 4.30 -16.62 28.80
N ASP A 126 5.16 -15.79 29.40
CA ASP A 126 5.34 -15.77 30.86
C ASP A 126 4.23 -14.99 31.57
N SER A 127 4.16 -15.06 32.90
CA SER A 127 3.15 -14.33 33.68
C SER A 127 3.28 -12.79 33.63
N LYS A 128 4.31 -12.28 32.96
CA LYS A 128 4.57 -10.84 32.72
C LYS A 128 4.42 -10.47 31.24
N GLN A 129 3.77 -11.31 30.43
CA GLN A 129 3.55 -11.10 28.99
C GLN A 129 4.83 -10.98 28.15
N ARG A 130 5.94 -11.58 28.61
CA ARG A 130 7.20 -11.61 27.86
C ARG A 130 7.31 -12.91 27.05
N TYR A 131 7.99 -12.83 25.91
CA TYR A 131 8.34 -13.99 25.09
C TYR A 131 9.20 -14.97 25.92
N GLY A 132 8.65 -16.15 26.18
CA GLY A 132 9.30 -17.24 26.88
C GLY A 132 10.00 -18.20 25.93
N ALA A 133 10.34 -19.39 26.43
CA ALA A 133 11.02 -20.42 25.66
C ALA A 133 10.23 -20.84 24.40
N LEU A 134 10.97 -21.14 23.32
CA LEU A 134 10.47 -21.84 22.14
C LEU A 134 9.82 -23.17 22.57
N LYS A 135 8.64 -23.47 22.03
CA LYS A 135 7.90 -24.72 22.30
C LYS A 135 7.80 -25.62 21.08
N GLY A 136 7.97 -25.09 19.89
CA GLY A 136 8.13 -25.88 18.68
C GLY A 136 8.04 -25.02 17.43
N THR A 137 8.22 -25.69 16.31
CA THR A 137 8.39 -25.10 15.00
C THR A 137 7.68 -26.00 13.99
N TRP A 138 6.95 -25.41 13.04
CA TRP A 138 6.29 -26.11 11.95
C TRP A 138 6.75 -25.51 10.62
N ASN A 139 7.23 -26.35 9.70
CA ASN A 139 7.41 -25.93 8.31
C ASN A 139 6.03 -25.89 7.63
N ILE A 140 5.65 -24.73 7.09
CA ILE A 140 4.36 -24.51 6.43
C ILE A 140 4.44 -24.51 4.89
N ALA A 141 5.59 -24.83 4.28
CA ALA A 141 5.72 -24.95 2.83
C ALA A 141 4.64 -25.89 2.26
N GLY A 142 3.84 -25.42 1.29
CA GLY A 142 2.74 -26.19 0.71
C GLY A 142 1.58 -26.53 1.67
N ALA A 143 1.50 -25.91 2.85
CA ALA A 143 0.38 -26.08 3.76
C ALA A 143 -0.87 -25.32 3.28
N SER A 144 -2.06 -25.83 3.60
CA SER A 144 -3.33 -25.13 3.35
C SER A 144 -3.97 -24.65 4.65
N VAL A 145 -4.80 -23.61 4.56
CA VAL A 145 -5.37 -22.93 5.72
C VAL A 145 -6.88 -22.71 5.57
N GLU A 146 -7.67 -23.40 6.38
CA GLU A 146 -9.13 -23.42 6.29
C GLU A 146 -9.77 -22.76 7.51
N ARG A 147 -10.74 -21.86 7.30
CA ARG A 147 -11.45 -21.21 8.42
C ARG A 147 -12.45 -22.18 9.05
N LEU A 148 -12.41 -22.31 10.38
CA LEU A 148 -13.36 -23.11 11.14
C LEU A 148 -14.55 -22.29 11.63
N ASP A 149 -14.29 -21.15 12.26
CA ASP A 149 -15.32 -20.27 12.84
C ASP A 149 -14.88 -18.79 12.79
N ASN A 150 -15.49 -17.91 13.60
CA ASN A 150 -15.14 -16.48 13.66
C ASN A 150 -13.89 -16.16 14.46
N SER A 151 -13.29 -17.18 15.08
CA SER A 151 -12.22 -17.12 16.06
C SER A 151 -11.16 -18.20 15.85
N SER A 152 -11.21 -18.99 14.78
CA SER A 152 -10.26 -20.09 14.57
C SER A 152 -10.21 -20.62 13.14
N PHE A 153 -9.08 -21.27 12.86
CA PHE A 153 -8.74 -21.89 11.58
C PHE A 153 -7.98 -23.21 11.81
N THR A 154 -7.92 -24.04 10.78
CA THR A 154 -7.08 -25.24 10.72
C THR A 154 -5.96 -25.01 9.71
N LEU A 155 -4.72 -25.20 10.15
CA LEU A 155 -3.54 -25.36 9.32
C LEU A 155 -3.37 -26.84 8.99
N LYS A 156 -3.42 -27.23 7.72
CA LYS A 156 -3.17 -28.60 7.24
C LYS A 156 -1.78 -28.64 6.60
N LEU A 157 -0.85 -29.39 7.20
CA LEU A 157 0.52 -29.52 6.70
C LEU A 157 0.61 -30.64 5.63
N PRO A 158 1.58 -30.59 4.69
CA PRO A 158 1.73 -31.61 3.63
C PRO A 158 1.93 -33.04 4.16
N ASN A 159 2.44 -33.19 5.38
CA ASN A 159 2.58 -34.48 6.06
C ASN A 159 1.27 -35.07 6.60
N GLY A 160 0.12 -34.52 6.19
CA GLY A 160 -1.23 -34.92 6.61
C GLY A 160 -1.64 -34.45 8.00
N SER A 161 -0.71 -33.90 8.80
CA SER A 161 -1.04 -33.46 10.16
C SER A 161 -1.71 -32.09 10.19
N SER A 162 -2.75 -31.95 11.02
CA SER A 162 -3.56 -30.73 11.12
C SER A 162 -3.35 -30.02 12.46
N ARG A 163 -3.52 -28.71 12.50
CA ARG A 163 -3.41 -27.88 13.73
C ARG A 163 -4.54 -26.87 13.78
N SER A 164 -5.41 -26.95 14.78
CA SER A 164 -6.46 -25.95 15.01
C SER A 164 -5.94 -24.82 15.91
N LEU A 165 -5.98 -23.59 15.39
CA LEU A 165 -5.51 -22.38 16.05
C LEU A 165 -6.66 -21.39 16.22
N GLY A 166 -6.75 -20.78 17.40
CA GLY A 166 -7.75 -19.76 17.73
C GLY A 166 -7.14 -18.35 17.78
N ALA A 167 -7.76 -17.40 17.11
CA ALA A 167 -7.40 -16.00 17.08
C ALA A 167 -8.39 -15.15 17.92
N PRO A 168 -7.93 -14.04 18.54
CA PRO A 168 -8.75 -13.23 19.45
C PRO A 168 -9.92 -12.49 18.77
N ASN A 169 -9.86 -12.27 17.46
CA ASN A 169 -10.91 -11.62 16.67
C ASN A 169 -10.75 -11.96 15.17
N VAL A 170 -11.75 -11.59 14.36
CA VAL A 170 -11.77 -11.86 12.90
C VAL A 170 -10.64 -11.16 12.12
N GLN A 171 -10.16 -9.99 12.56
CA GLN A 171 -9.03 -9.31 11.89
C GLN A 171 -7.74 -10.10 12.09
N THR A 172 -7.42 -10.48 13.33
CA THR A 172 -6.26 -11.31 13.64
C THR A 172 -6.36 -12.70 12.97
N LEU A 173 -7.56 -13.28 12.91
CA LEU A 173 -7.82 -14.54 12.19
C LEU A 173 -7.40 -14.45 10.72
N MET A 174 -7.92 -13.47 9.99
CA MET A 174 -7.68 -13.33 8.56
C MET A 174 -6.27 -12.81 8.25
N ASP A 175 -5.68 -12.00 9.13
CA ASP A 175 -4.26 -11.61 9.04
C ASP A 175 -3.35 -12.85 9.06
N TRP A 176 -3.57 -13.76 10.03
CA TRP A 176 -2.82 -15.01 10.12
C TRP A 176 -3.11 -15.97 8.96
N MET A 177 -4.37 -16.16 8.57
CA MET A 177 -4.70 -17.01 7.42
C MET A 177 -4.04 -16.51 6.14
N THR A 178 -4.09 -15.19 5.87
CA THR A 178 -3.47 -14.59 4.68
C THR A 178 -1.95 -14.73 4.72
N ALA A 179 -1.32 -14.49 5.87
CA ALA A 179 0.13 -14.62 6.01
C ALA A 179 0.61 -16.07 5.83
N ILE A 180 -0.14 -17.04 6.36
CA ILE A 180 0.13 -18.47 6.17
C ILE A 180 -0.05 -18.88 4.71
N ALA A 181 -1.15 -18.50 4.05
CA ALA A 181 -1.38 -18.82 2.64
C ALA A 181 -0.27 -18.26 1.74
N VAL A 182 0.11 -16.99 1.92
CA VAL A 182 1.22 -16.39 1.16
C VAL A 182 2.55 -17.08 1.48
N GLY A 183 2.87 -17.33 2.76
CA GLY A 183 4.12 -17.99 3.14
C GLY A 183 4.23 -19.43 2.65
N ALA A 184 3.13 -20.19 2.66
CA ALA A 184 3.09 -21.58 2.21
C ALA A 184 3.39 -21.74 0.71
N GLU A 185 2.94 -20.80 -0.13
CA GLU A 185 3.18 -20.76 -1.58
C GLU A 185 4.37 -19.87 -2.00
N ALA A 186 5.02 -19.21 -1.05
CA ALA A 186 6.11 -18.28 -1.33
C ALA A 186 7.35 -18.97 -1.90
N HIS A 187 8.02 -18.29 -2.83
CA HIS A 187 9.38 -18.65 -3.23
C HIS A 187 10.35 -18.07 -2.19
N ILE A 188 11.02 -18.94 -1.44
CA ILE A 188 11.98 -18.54 -0.41
C ILE A 188 13.33 -18.25 -1.05
N VAL A 189 13.85 -17.05 -0.79
CA VAL A 189 15.13 -16.56 -1.28
C VAL A 189 16.08 -16.37 -0.10
N GLU A 190 17.33 -16.81 -0.22
CA GLU A 190 18.31 -16.56 0.83
C GLU A 190 18.73 -15.07 0.86
N PRO A 191 18.89 -14.46 2.05
CA PRO A 191 19.39 -13.09 2.15
C PRO A 191 20.77 -12.95 1.52
N THR A 192 20.98 -11.88 0.74
CA THR A 192 22.30 -11.58 0.17
C THR A 192 23.31 -11.19 1.27
N MET A 193 24.57 -11.61 1.09
CA MET A 193 25.71 -11.12 1.87
C MET A 193 26.34 -9.84 1.28
N ASP A 194 25.89 -9.41 0.10
CA ASP A 194 26.39 -8.21 -0.57
C ASP A 194 25.84 -6.94 0.10
N LEU A 195 26.70 -6.29 0.89
CA LEU A 195 26.39 -5.05 1.60
C LEU A 195 26.16 -3.85 0.66
N SER A 196 26.61 -3.90 -0.61
CA SER A 196 26.36 -2.82 -1.57
C SER A 196 24.88 -2.70 -1.95
N LEU A 197 24.12 -3.80 -1.89
CA LEU A 197 22.68 -3.84 -2.16
C LEU A 197 21.83 -3.29 -1.00
N VAL A 198 22.46 -3.09 0.17
CA VAL A 198 21.91 -2.50 1.40
C VAL A 198 22.62 -1.18 1.74
N ASP A 199 23.19 -0.51 0.74
CA ASP A 199 23.89 0.77 0.88
C ASP A 199 23.01 1.80 1.62
N GLN A 200 23.49 2.25 2.77
CA GLN A 200 22.78 3.20 3.61
C GLN A 200 22.59 4.58 2.95
N SER A 201 23.37 4.87 1.91
CA SER A 201 23.26 6.07 1.08
C SER A 201 22.17 6.00 0.00
N ARG A 202 21.48 4.87 -0.17
CA ARG A 202 20.49 4.67 -1.24
C ARG A 202 19.05 4.89 -0.75
N THR A 203 18.24 5.61 -1.54
CA THR A 203 16.78 5.67 -1.36
C THR A 203 16.09 4.76 -2.37
N THR A 204 15.01 4.09 -1.95
CA THR A 204 14.17 3.26 -2.83
C THR A 204 12.83 3.94 -3.09
N HIS A 205 12.59 4.28 -4.35
CA HIS A 205 11.39 4.95 -4.86
C HIS A 205 10.38 3.91 -5.37
N VAL A 206 9.23 3.77 -4.70
CA VAL A 206 8.10 2.97 -5.17
C VAL A 206 7.09 3.89 -5.87
N ILE A 207 7.07 3.80 -7.20
CA ILE A 207 6.19 4.57 -8.09
C ILE A 207 4.94 3.74 -8.37
N LEU A 208 3.83 4.14 -7.77
CA LEU A 208 2.52 3.55 -7.96
C LEU A 208 1.75 4.30 -9.06
N VAL A 209 1.21 3.57 -10.03
CA VAL A 209 0.44 4.11 -11.16
C VAL A 209 -0.96 3.52 -11.12
N ARG A 210 -2.02 4.35 -11.03
CA ARG A 210 -3.40 3.84 -11.27
C ARG A 210 -3.51 3.45 -12.75
N HIS A 211 -4.18 2.35 -13.05
CA HIS A 211 -4.53 1.97 -14.43
C HIS A 211 -5.22 3.10 -15.21
N GLY A 212 -5.20 3.01 -16.54
CA GLY A 212 -5.95 3.91 -17.44
C GLY A 212 -7.47 3.68 -17.39
N HIS A 213 -8.23 4.60 -17.97
CA HIS A 213 -9.69 4.55 -18.06
C HIS A 213 -10.16 3.35 -18.89
N TYR A 214 -11.09 2.58 -18.35
CA TYR A 214 -11.46 1.26 -18.85
C TYR A 214 -12.98 1.15 -19.07
N ALA A 215 -13.40 0.21 -19.91
CA ALA A 215 -14.81 -0.07 -20.13
C ALA A 215 -15.36 -0.80 -18.89
N ASN A 216 -16.06 -0.06 -18.03
CA ASN A 216 -16.67 -0.59 -16.82
C ASN A 216 -17.91 -1.44 -17.11
N SER A 217 -18.27 -2.31 -16.17
CA SER A 217 -19.46 -3.16 -16.23
C SER A 217 -20.29 -3.08 -14.96
N GLN A 218 -21.60 -3.32 -15.08
CA GLN A 218 -22.49 -3.48 -13.93
C GLN A 218 -22.25 -4.80 -13.18
N THR A 219 -21.56 -5.78 -13.78
CA THR A 219 -21.24 -7.08 -13.18
C THR A 219 -19.74 -7.19 -12.84
N PRO A 220 -19.36 -7.48 -11.58
CA PRO A 220 -17.95 -7.47 -11.15
C PRO A 220 -17.04 -8.44 -11.90
N SER A 221 -17.55 -9.61 -12.30
CA SER A 221 -16.79 -10.58 -13.10
C SER A 221 -16.44 -10.06 -14.49
N VAL A 222 -17.31 -9.25 -15.11
CA VAL A 222 -17.04 -8.62 -16.41
C VAL A 222 -16.17 -7.37 -16.23
N ASP A 223 -16.35 -6.62 -15.14
CA ASP A 223 -15.53 -5.44 -14.83
C ASP A 223 -14.05 -5.78 -14.61
N LEU A 224 -13.75 -6.94 -14.00
CA LEU A 224 -12.41 -7.51 -13.88
C LEU A 224 -11.72 -7.73 -15.24
N HIS A 225 -12.51 -8.00 -16.28
CA HIS A 225 -12.08 -8.22 -17.65
C HIS A 225 -12.33 -7.01 -18.58
N GLY A 226 -12.69 -5.85 -18.03
CA GLY A 226 -12.88 -4.61 -18.77
C GLY A 226 -11.56 -4.13 -19.41
N PRO A 227 -11.50 -3.99 -20.75
CA PRO A 227 -10.34 -3.44 -21.45
C PRO A 227 -10.19 -1.94 -21.19
N LEU A 228 -8.99 -1.42 -21.45
CA LEU A 228 -8.79 0.02 -21.63
C LEU A 228 -9.66 0.55 -22.78
N THR A 229 -10.20 1.74 -22.56
CA THR A 229 -10.79 2.58 -23.63
C THR A 229 -9.69 3.29 -24.41
N ASP A 230 -10.02 3.90 -25.55
CA ASP A 230 -9.08 4.76 -26.29
C ASP A 230 -8.49 5.88 -25.41
N LEU A 231 -9.31 6.46 -24.53
CA LEU A 231 -8.85 7.41 -23.51
C LEU A 231 -7.82 6.77 -22.57
N GLY A 232 -8.09 5.56 -22.07
CA GLY A 232 -7.15 4.81 -21.22
C GLY A 232 -5.83 4.49 -21.91
N VAL A 233 -5.86 4.15 -23.20
CA VAL A 233 -4.66 3.93 -24.02
C VAL A 233 -3.86 5.22 -24.18
N GLN A 234 -4.51 6.35 -24.42
CA GLN A 234 -3.85 7.67 -24.51
C GLN A 234 -3.22 8.10 -23.17
N GLN A 235 -3.97 7.97 -22.07
CA GLN A 235 -3.50 8.21 -20.70
C GLN A 235 -2.26 7.37 -20.38
N ALA A 236 -2.31 6.06 -20.69
CA ALA A 236 -1.20 5.15 -20.45
C ALA A 236 0.04 5.51 -21.29
N ARG A 237 -0.12 5.86 -22.57
CA ARG A 237 0.99 6.33 -23.43
C ARG A 237 1.60 7.64 -22.98
N ALA A 238 0.80 8.59 -22.49
CA ALA A 238 1.30 9.82 -21.89
C ALA A 238 2.12 9.52 -20.62
N THR A 239 1.65 8.59 -19.80
CA THR A 239 2.33 8.12 -18.58
C THR A 239 3.62 7.37 -18.90
N GLY A 240 3.64 6.54 -19.95
CA GLY A 240 4.83 5.84 -20.44
C GLY A 240 5.94 6.81 -20.84
N ARG A 241 5.61 7.84 -21.63
CA ARG A 241 6.56 8.90 -22.02
C ARG A 241 7.12 9.64 -20.80
N PHE A 242 6.25 10.04 -19.87
CA PHE A 242 6.70 10.69 -18.63
C PHE A 242 7.64 9.80 -17.80
N LEU A 243 7.31 8.52 -17.60
CA LEU A 243 8.14 7.59 -16.83
C LEU A 243 9.47 7.27 -17.52
N HIS A 244 9.45 7.11 -18.85
CA HIS A 244 10.67 6.95 -19.66
C HIS A 244 11.63 8.12 -19.42
N ASP A 245 11.16 9.36 -19.55
CA ASP A 245 11.99 10.55 -19.40
C ASP A 245 12.44 10.75 -17.94
N TYR A 246 11.53 10.55 -16.99
CA TYR A 246 11.78 10.65 -15.55
C TYR A 246 12.90 9.70 -15.08
N LEU A 247 12.91 8.46 -15.59
CA LEU A 247 13.90 7.43 -15.28
C LEU A 247 15.19 7.60 -16.10
N SER A 248 15.10 8.02 -17.37
CA SER A 248 16.25 8.27 -18.24
C SER A 248 17.13 9.42 -17.72
N GLN A 249 16.51 10.54 -17.34
CA GLN A 249 17.21 11.69 -16.75
C GLN A 249 17.92 11.32 -15.45
N ARG A 250 17.40 10.33 -14.71
CA ARG A 250 18.00 9.80 -13.47
C ARG A 250 18.99 8.64 -13.71
N LEU A 251 19.35 8.38 -14.96
CA LEU A 251 20.23 7.28 -15.39
C LEU A 251 19.77 5.88 -14.94
N VAL A 252 18.50 5.72 -14.55
CA VAL A 252 17.97 4.43 -14.07
C VAL A 252 17.98 3.42 -15.21
N LEU A 253 17.43 3.80 -16.37
CA LEU A 253 17.36 2.91 -17.54
C LEU A 253 18.74 2.57 -18.14
N LYS A 254 19.82 3.23 -17.71
CA LYS A 254 21.20 2.85 -18.09
C LYS A 254 21.76 1.72 -17.23
N ARG A 255 21.23 1.51 -16.01
CA ARG A 255 21.63 0.42 -15.11
C ARG A 255 20.95 -0.91 -15.47
N PHE A 256 19.77 -0.87 -16.08
CA PHE A 256 18.97 -2.07 -16.36
C PHE A 256 18.91 -2.39 -17.87
N PRO A 257 19.32 -3.60 -18.30
CA PRO A 257 19.04 -4.10 -19.66
C PRO A 257 17.54 -4.33 -19.87
N LYS A 258 16.87 -4.77 -18.81
CA LYS A 258 15.42 -4.92 -18.71
C LYS A 258 14.96 -4.36 -17.38
N PHE A 259 14.21 -3.26 -17.41
CA PHE A 259 13.70 -2.62 -16.21
C PHE A 259 12.39 -3.31 -15.76
N PRO A 260 12.28 -3.76 -14.50
CA PRO A 260 11.08 -4.46 -14.02
C PRO A 260 9.91 -3.48 -13.80
N VAL A 261 8.75 -3.83 -14.34
CA VAL A 261 7.49 -3.12 -14.10
C VAL A 261 6.45 -4.11 -13.60
N TYR A 262 6.00 -3.93 -12.36
CA TYR A 262 5.03 -4.80 -11.73
C TYR A 262 3.61 -4.39 -12.11
N HIS A 263 2.69 -5.35 -12.20
CA HIS A 263 1.27 -5.07 -12.39
C HIS A 263 0.38 -6.03 -11.59
N SER A 264 -0.80 -5.56 -11.21
CA SER A 264 -1.78 -6.34 -10.43
C SER A 264 -2.31 -7.63 -11.09
N GLY A 265 -2.12 -7.79 -12.40
CA GLY A 265 -2.69 -8.90 -13.19
C GLY A 265 -4.15 -8.71 -13.61
N ILE A 266 -4.86 -7.72 -13.05
CA ILE A 266 -6.18 -7.33 -13.56
C ILE A 266 -6.01 -6.67 -14.93
N ARG A 267 -6.84 -7.05 -15.91
CA ARG A 267 -6.69 -6.70 -17.34
C ARG A 267 -6.34 -5.23 -17.58
N ARG A 268 -7.15 -4.30 -17.05
CA ARG A 268 -6.92 -2.84 -17.17
C ARG A 268 -5.53 -2.39 -16.72
N ALA A 269 -4.95 -3.03 -15.71
CA ALA A 269 -3.60 -2.74 -15.23
C ALA A 269 -2.50 -3.40 -16.08
N VAL A 270 -2.75 -4.61 -16.61
CA VAL A 270 -1.85 -5.28 -17.57
C VAL A 270 -1.75 -4.47 -18.86
N GLU A 271 -2.88 -4.15 -19.49
CA GLU A 271 -2.94 -3.33 -20.71
C GLU A 271 -2.34 -1.93 -20.47
N THR A 272 -2.51 -1.34 -19.28
CA THR A 272 -1.82 -0.08 -18.92
C THR A 272 -0.32 -0.27 -18.90
N ALA A 273 0.20 -1.31 -18.23
CA ALA A 273 1.63 -1.58 -18.13
C ALA A 273 2.27 -1.86 -19.51
N GLU A 274 1.57 -2.57 -20.39
CA GLU A 274 1.96 -2.72 -21.80
C GLU A 274 2.04 -1.36 -22.51
N ARG A 275 1.00 -0.52 -22.38
CA ARG A 275 0.97 0.81 -23.02
C ARG A 275 1.97 1.81 -22.43
N LEU A 276 2.46 1.60 -21.20
CA LEU A 276 3.65 2.32 -20.71
C LEU A 276 4.87 2.00 -21.60
N GLY A 277 5.02 0.72 -21.96
CA GLY A 277 6.12 0.20 -22.77
C GLY A 277 6.19 0.73 -24.20
N ASP A 278 5.08 1.24 -24.76
CA ASP A 278 5.07 1.92 -26.08
C ASP A 278 6.09 3.09 -26.15
N ALA A 279 6.50 3.66 -25.02
CA ALA A 279 7.48 4.75 -24.93
C ALA A 279 8.94 4.30 -24.69
N PHE A 280 9.17 3.00 -24.49
CA PHE A 280 10.48 2.43 -24.15
C PHE A 280 11.05 1.65 -25.34
N PRO A 281 12.39 1.46 -25.44
CA PRO A 281 12.97 0.59 -26.45
C PRO A 281 12.36 -0.83 -26.41
N PRO A 282 12.02 -1.45 -27.55
CA PRO A 282 11.41 -2.78 -27.57
C PRO A 282 12.20 -3.82 -26.76
N GLY A 283 11.52 -4.51 -25.84
CA GLY A 283 12.12 -5.53 -24.98
C GLY A 283 12.94 -5.02 -23.78
N SER A 284 13.04 -3.70 -23.57
CA SER A 284 13.73 -3.09 -22.41
C SER A 284 12.91 -3.01 -21.13
N LEU A 285 11.63 -3.36 -21.17
CA LEU A 285 10.80 -3.56 -19.98
C LEU A 285 10.54 -5.05 -19.74
N GLN A 286 10.48 -5.45 -18.48
CA GLN A 286 10.05 -6.77 -18.06
C GLN A 286 8.81 -6.66 -17.17
N LEU A 287 7.65 -7.02 -17.72
CA LEU A 287 6.40 -7.00 -16.99
C LEU A 287 6.35 -8.20 -16.00
N ARG A 288 5.96 -7.94 -14.75
CA ARG A 288 5.85 -8.95 -13.68
C ARG A 288 4.47 -8.86 -13.04
N GLU A 289 3.73 -9.98 -12.98
CA GLU A 289 2.49 -10.02 -12.20
C GLU A 289 2.82 -10.02 -10.70
N ASN A 290 2.09 -9.22 -9.91
CA ASN A 290 2.05 -9.32 -8.47
C ASN A 290 0.60 -9.22 -7.98
N LYS A 291 0.01 -10.37 -7.65
CA LYS A 291 -1.42 -10.51 -7.29
C LYS A 291 -1.77 -9.83 -5.97
N LEU A 292 -0.79 -9.53 -5.11
CA LEU A 292 -1.00 -8.77 -3.89
C LEU A 292 -1.45 -7.32 -4.19
N PHE A 293 -1.16 -6.79 -5.40
CA PHE A 293 -1.56 -5.47 -5.89
C PHE A 293 -2.89 -5.43 -6.66
N ARG A 294 -3.72 -6.48 -6.60
CA ARG A 294 -5.12 -6.46 -7.09
C ARG A 294 -5.96 -5.40 -6.35
N GLU A 295 -7.01 -4.87 -6.98
CA GLU A 295 -7.86 -3.87 -6.31
C GLU A 295 -8.44 -4.43 -5.00
N ALA A 296 -8.68 -3.57 -4.02
CA ALA A 296 -9.10 -3.96 -2.69
C ALA A 296 -10.24 -3.09 -2.17
N TRP A 297 -10.98 -3.62 -1.20
CA TRP A 297 -11.86 -2.83 -0.36
C TRP A 297 -11.48 -2.98 1.13
N PRO A 298 -10.45 -2.26 1.61
CA PRO A 298 -9.77 -2.59 2.87
C PRO A 298 -10.42 -2.01 4.14
N GLY A 299 -11.56 -1.31 4.01
CA GLY A 299 -12.22 -0.59 5.10
C GLY A 299 -13.22 0.44 4.58
N ASN A 300 -13.84 1.20 5.48
CA ASN A 300 -14.73 2.28 5.09
C ASN A 300 -13.93 3.39 4.38
N PRO A 301 -14.43 3.96 3.26
CA PRO A 301 -13.73 5.06 2.58
C PRO A 301 -13.78 6.38 3.37
N LEU A 302 -14.87 6.64 4.08
CA LEU A 302 -15.16 7.91 4.76
C LEU A 302 -15.74 7.66 6.17
N PRO A 303 -15.68 8.65 7.09
CA PRO A 303 -16.14 8.45 8.45
C PRO A 303 -17.69 8.49 8.49
N LYS A 304 -18.31 7.33 8.77
CA LYS A 304 -19.77 7.10 8.79
C LYS A 304 -20.39 7.04 7.37
N GLY A 305 -21.48 6.30 7.13
CA GLY A 305 -22.43 5.67 8.07
C GLY A 305 -22.52 4.14 8.08
N ASN A 306 -23.10 3.65 9.19
CA ASN A 306 -23.62 2.29 9.44
C ASN A 306 -22.81 1.07 8.97
N ARG A 307 -21.71 0.78 9.69
CA ARG A 307 -21.09 -0.55 9.78
C ARG A 307 -22.09 -1.69 10.05
N GLN A 308 -23.21 -1.39 10.72
CA GLN A 308 -24.25 -2.35 11.14
C GLN A 308 -25.04 -3.00 9.99
N GLN A 309 -24.79 -2.63 8.73
CA GLN A 309 -25.51 -3.16 7.56
C GLN A 309 -24.61 -3.88 6.53
N LEU A 310 -23.35 -4.16 6.87
CA LEU A 310 -22.51 -5.04 6.05
C LEU A 310 -22.86 -6.50 6.35
N ALA A 311 -23.43 -7.18 5.36
CA ALA A 311 -23.58 -8.63 5.37
C ALA A 311 -22.22 -9.30 5.66
N ARG A 312 -22.25 -10.42 6.38
CA ARG A 312 -21.07 -11.14 6.90
C ARG A 312 -19.98 -11.38 5.86
N GLU A 313 -20.35 -11.76 4.65
CA GLU A 313 -19.45 -11.93 3.50
C GLU A 313 -18.68 -10.66 3.13
N LYS A 314 -19.32 -9.49 3.20
CA LYS A 314 -18.67 -8.19 2.92
C LYS A 314 -17.63 -7.87 3.99
N LEU A 315 -17.88 -8.20 5.26
CA LEU A 315 -16.90 -8.04 6.33
C LEU A 315 -15.71 -8.97 6.11
N ASP A 316 -15.96 -10.25 5.84
CA ASP A 316 -14.90 -11.24 5.64
C ASP A 316 -14.00 -10.87 4.44
N ASN A 317 -14.59 -10.41 3.32
CA ASN A 317 -13.84 -9.91 2.16
C ASN A 317 -13.03 -8.64 2.47
N MET A 318 -13.61 -7.67 3.19
CA MET A 318 -12.95 -6.41 3.58
C MET A 318 -11.73 -6.65 4.46
N VAL A 319 -11.88 -7.53 5.46
CA VAL A 319 -10.82 -7.89 6.41
C VAL A 319 -9.68 -8.60 5.69
N ALA A 320 -10.00 -9.51 4.75
CA ALA A 320 -9.01 -10.27 4.00
C ALA A 320 -8.25 -9.41 2.97
N ASP A 321 -8.94 -8.48 2.30
CA ASP A 321 -8.30 -7.47 1.47
C ASP A 321 -7.34 -6.60 2.29
N CYS A 322 -7.72 -6.19 3.51
CA CYS A 322 -6.83 -5.47 4.43
C CYS A 322 -5.60 -6.32 4.82
N ALA A 323 -5.77 -7.62 5.10
CA ALA A 323 -4.67 -8.54 5.38
C ALA A 323 -3.70 -8.67 4.19
N ARG A 324 -4.23 -8.79 2.96
CA ARG A 324 -3.45 -8.82 1.72
C ARG A 324 -2.67 -7.52 1.50
N LEU A 325 -3.28 -6.35 1.79
CA LEU A 325 -2.58 -5.07 1.68
C LEU A 325 -1.47 -4.91 2.73
N LYS A 326 -1.65 -5.43 3.95
CA LYS A 326 -0.55 -5.52 4.93
C LYS A 326 0.62 -6.34 4.38
N MET A 327 0.33 -7.47 3.72
CA MET A 327 1.36 -8.29 3.09
C MET A 327 2.06 -7.55 1.94
N ALA A 328 1.30 -7.00 0.99
CA ALA A 328 1.85 -6.18 -0.12
C ALA A 328 2.74 -5.03 0.38
N TYR A 329 2.31 -4.35 1.45
CA TYR A 329 3.10 -3.29 2.07
C TYR A 329 4.40 -3.84 2.66
N ARG A 330 4.30 -4.92 3.45
CA ARG A 330 5.44 -5.54 4.12
C ARG A 330 6.47 -6.13 3.16
N THR A 331 6.06 -6.65 1.99
CA THR A 331 6.97 -7.25 1.01
C THR A 331 7.53 -6.23 0.03
N MET A 332 6.75 -5.27 -0.48
CA MET A 332 7.22 -4.30 -1.50
C MET A 332 7.82 -3.01 -0.91
N PHE A 333 7.33 -2.53 0.24
CA PHE A 333 7.70 -1.22 0.80
C PHE A 333 8.81 -1.34 1.83
N ARG A 334 9.95 -1.84 1.36
CA ARG A 334 11.21 -1.96 2.10
C ARG A 334 12.38 -1.58 1.21
N HIS A 335 13.53 -1.32 1.83
CA HIS A 335 14.75 -0.92 1.12
C HIS A 335 15.15 -1.95 0.04
N LEU A 336 15.29 -3.23 0.42
CA LEU A 336 15.64 -4.36 -0.45
C LEU A 336 14.55 -5.43 -0.45
N ILE A 337 14.12 -5.89 -1.64
CA ILE A 337 13.19 -7.03 -1.83
C ILE A 337 13.92 -8.19 -2.53
N PRO A 338 13.46 -9.44 -2.42
CA PRO A 338 14.09 -10.58 -3.10
C PRO A 338 14.19 -10.40 -4.62
N GLU A 339 13.16 -9.84 -5.25
CA GLU A 339 13.13 -9.58 -6.68
C GLU A 339 14.21 -8.58 -7.14
N ASP A 340 14.72 -7.70 -6.26
CA ASP A 340 15.86 -6.82 -6.61
C ASP A 340 17.14 -7.64 -6.89
N LEU A 341 17.25 -8.86 -6.37
CA LEU A 341 18.39 -9.76 -6.62
C LEU A 341 18.31 -10.44 -8.01
N GLU A 342 17.12 -10.53 -8.59
CA GLU A 342 16.92 -11.10 -9.95
C GLU A 342 17.28 -10.11 -11.06
N PHE A 343 17.32 -8.81 -10.76
CA PHE A 343 17.54 -7.72 -11.72
C PHE A 343 18.85 -6.97 -11.39
N PRO A 344 20.03 -7.59 -11.61
CA PRO A 344 21.31 -6.96 -11.30
C PRO A 344 21.49 -5.66 -12.09
N GLU A 345 21.90 -4.62 -11.37
CA GLU A 345 22.20 -3.31 -11.92
C GLU A 345 23.61 -3.26 -12.49
N HIS A 346 23.76 -2.77 -13.71
CA HIS A 346 25.06 -2.38 -14.25
C HIS A 346 25.55 -1.11 -13.57
N GLU A 347 26.83 -1.08 -13.20
CA GLU A 347 27.46 0.14 -12.74
C GLU A 347 27.48 1.23 -13.82
N LEU A 348 27.23 2.47 -13.42
CA LEU A 348 27.39 3.64 -14.27
C LEU A 348 28.87 4.02 -14.36
N SER A 349 29.31 4.55 -15.50
CA SER A 349 30.70 5.03 -15.66
C SER A 349 30.95 6.31 -14.83
N GLU A 350 32.22 6.63 -14.56
CA GLU A 350 32.56 7.84 -13.79
C GLU A 350 32.13 9.13 -14.52
N GLU A 351 32.16 9.17 -15.85
CA GLU A 351 31.64 10.29 -16.63
C GLU A 351 30.12 10.46 -16.45
N GLN A 352 29.39 9.34 -16.37
CA GLN A 352 27.94 9.33 -16.12
C GLN A 352 27.62 9.79 -14.70
N LYS A 353 28.34 9.29 -13.68
CA LYS A 353 28.22 9.74 -12.29
C LYS A 353 28.53 11.24 -12.17
N GLN A 354 29.60 11.73 -12.81
CA GLN A 354 29.97 13.15 -12.82
C GLN A 354 28.99 14.02 -13.60
N HIS A 355 28.36 13.50 -14.67
CA HIS A 355 27.28 14.20 -15.38
C HIS A 355 26.02 14.31 -14.51
N PHE A 356 25.60 13.23 -13.84
CA PHE A 356 24.49 13.26 -12.90
C PHE A 356 24.73 14.27 -11.77
N ALA A 357 25.92 14.24 -11.15
CA ALA A 357 26.28 15.17 -10.08
C ALA A 357 26.15 16.64 -10.50
N ARG A 358 26.76 17.01 -11.64
CA ARG A 358 26.69 18.39 -12.17
C ARG A 358 25.26 18.86 -12.48
N THR A 359 24.36 17.95 -12.85
CA THR A 359 22.97 18.26 -13.19
C THR A 359 22.05 18.31 -11.97
N PHE A 360 22.18 17.35 -11.05
CA PHE A 360 21.22 17.14 -9.95
C PHE A 360 21.76 17.52 -8.57
N THR A 361 22.95 17.05 -8.18
CA THR A 361 23.41 17.16 -6.79
C THR A 361 23.80 18.59 -6.39
N VAL A 362 24.03 19.46 -7.37
CA VAL A 362 24.17 20.92 -7.17
C VAL A 362 22.86 21.58 -6.68
N ARG A 363 21.70 20.96 -6.96
CA ARG A 363 20.36 21.55 -6.75
C ARG A 363 19.49 20.80 -5.74
N SER A 364 19.67 19.49 -5.59
CA SER A 364 18.88 18.67 -4.65
C SER A 364 19.64 17.43 -4.20
N THR A 365 19.44 17.05 -2.94
CA THR A 365 19.90 15.78 -2.34
C THR A 365 18.82 14.70 -2.29
N GLN A 366 17.61 15.00 -2.79
CA GLN A 366 16.42 14.11 -2.78
C GLN A 366 16.49 13.00 -3.85
N THR A 367 17.38 13.11 -4.84
CA THR A 367 17.61 12.03 -5.82
C THR A 367 19.10 11.78 -5.93
N ARG A 368 19.50 10.53 -5.74
CA ARG A 368 20.90 10.08 -5.75
C ARG A 368 21.13 9.16 -6.95
N VAL A 369 22.36 9.14 -7.46
CA VAL A 369 22.71 8.42 -8.69
C VAL A 369 22.40 6.92 -8.63
N ASN A 370 22.52 6.33 -7.43
CA ASN A 370 22.28 4.91 -7.18
C ASN A 370 20.85 4.59 -6.70
N ASP A 371 19.94 5.56 -6.56
CA ASP A 371 18.58 5.31 -6.02
C ASP A 371 17.86 4.16 -6.75
N ARG A 372 17.10 3.35 -6.01
CA ARG A 372 16.29 2.24 -6.57
C ARG A 372 14.95 2.79 -7.03
N PHE A 373 14.40 2.21 -8.09
CA PHE A 373 13.06 2.55 -8.60
C PHE A 373 12.28 1.27 -8.85
N ARG A 374 11.05 1.20 -8.34
CA ARG A 374 10.08 0.12 -8.63
C ARG A 374 8.81 0.77 -9.16
N ILE A 375 8.35 0.39 -10.36
CA ILE A 375 7.04 0.83 -10.88
C ILE A 375 6.01 -0.27 -10.63
N VAL A 376 4.85 0.08 -10.08
CA VAL A 376 3.73 -0.83 -9.88
C VAL A 376 2.43 -0.25 -10.45
N VAL A 377 1.90 -0.90 -11.49
CA VAL A 377 0.63 -0.54 -12.14
C VAL A 377 -0.53 -1.26 -11.46
N CYS A 378 -1.38 -0.49 -10.78
CA CYS A 378 -2.42 -1.02 -9.90
C CYS A 378 -3.65 -0.08 -9.84
N HIS A 379 -4.28 0.05 -8.67
CA HIS A 379 -5.67 0.52 -8.54
C HIS A 379 -5.83 1.56 -7.44
N ALA A 380 -6.94 2.29 -7.48
CA ALA A 380 -7.09 3.50 -6.68
C ALA A 380 -7.19 3.22 -5.18
N ASN A 381 -7.93 2.19 -4.74
CA ASN A 381 -8.16 1.98 -3.31
C ASN A 381 -6.89 1.52 -2.59
N ILE A 382 -6.09 0.65 -3.22
CA ILE A 382 -4.84 0.17 -2.62
C ILE A 382 -3.80 1.28 -2.50
N ILE A 383 -3.67 2.15 -3.51
CA ILE A 383 -2.71 3.27 -3.46
C ILE A 383 -3.09 4.19 -2.29
N ARG A 384 -4.37 4.55 -2.16
CA ARG A 384 -4.88 5.37 -1.03
C ARG A 384 -4.59 4.72 0.33
N TRP A 385 -4.73 3.40 0.43
CA TRP A 385 -4.43 2.65 1.65
C TRP A 385 -2.92 2.68 1.97
N PHE A 386 -2.04 2.48 0.98
CA PHE A 386 -0.58 2.61 1.16
C PHE A 386 -0.17 4.03 1.58
N VAL A 387 -0.81 5.07 1.02
CA VAL A 387 -0.62 6.47 1.44
C VAL A 387 -1.01 6.66 2.92
N CYS A 388 -2.17 6.15 3.37
CA CYS A 388 -2.53 6.17 4.78
C CYS A 388 -1.46 5.47 5.66
N LYS A 389 -0.98 4.30 5.24
CA LYS A 389 0.04 3.53 5.99
C LYS A 389 1.37 4.27 6.11
N ALA A 390 1.86 4.88 5.02
CA ALA A 390 3.10 5.65 5.03
C ALA A 390 3.00 6.89 5.94
N LEU A 391 1.84 7.55 5.96
CA LEU A 391 1.59 8.71 6.81
C LEU A 391 1.25 8.36 8.28
N GLY A 392 1.23 7.07 8.66
CA GLY A 392 0.85 6.63 10.01
C GLY A 392 -0.63 6.81 10.35
N VAL A 393 -1.49 7.04 9.35
CA VAL A 393 -2.92 7.30 9.51
C VAL A 393 -3.71 5.99 9.42
N ASP A 394 -4.76 5.83 10.24
CA ASP A 394 -5.71 4.72 10.09
C ASP A 394 -6.45 4.85 8.76
N PRO A 395 -6.31 3.89 7.82
CA PRO A 395 -7.03 3.93 6.56
C PRO A 395 -8.56 3.83 6.74
N ASP A 396 -9.08 3.16 7.78
CA ASP A 396 -10.52 3.00 7.97
C ASP A 396 -11.21 4.36 8.22
N GLY A 397 -12.20 4.66 7.39
CA GLY A 397 -12.87 5.95 7.35
C GLY A 397 -12.01 7.10 6.79
N THR A 398 -10.85 6.81 6.18
CA THR A 398 -9.91 7.85 5.72
C THR A 398 -9.51 7.73 4.25
N TRP A 399 -9.29 6.53 3.73
CA TRP A 399 -8.68 6.36 2.40
C TRP A 399 -9.49 7.02 1.27
N GLY A 400 -10.82 7.07 1.38
CA GLY A 400 -11.72 7.71 0.41
C GLY A 400 -11.72 9.24 0.42
N ARG A 401 -10.98 9.90 1.33
CA ARG A 401 -10.76 11.36 1.27
C ARG A 401 -9.82 11.77 0.12
N MET A 402 -9.08 10.81 -0.47
CA MET A 402 -8.10 11.04 -1.52
C MET A 402 -8.71 10.82 -2.91
N ARG A 403 -8.68 11.85 -3.75
CA ARG A 403 -9.05 11.70 -5.16
C ARG A 403 -7.90 11.13 -5.98
N TYR A 404 -8.26 10.34 -6.99
CA TYR A 404 -7.32 9.72 -7.91
C TYR A 404 -7.85 9.80 -9.34
N ASN A 405 -7.02 10.24 -10.26
CA ASN A 405 -7.29 10.15 -11.69
C ASN A 405 -6.74 8.82 -12.24
N HIS A 406 -7.35 8.29 -13.29
CA HIS A 406 -6.73 7.26 -14.12
C HIS A 406 -5.34 7.71 -14.58
N CYS A 407 -4.37 6.80 -14.58
CA CYS A 407 -2.95 7.12 -14.84
C CYS A 407 -2.31 8.19 -13.92
N GLY A 408 -2.94 8.53 -12.79
CA GLY A 408 -2.32 9.31 -11.73
C GLY A 408 -1.17 8.55 -11.07
N ILE A 409 -0.04 9.23 -10.89
CA ILE A 409 1.21 8.68 -10.33
C ILE A 409 1.35 9.07 -8.87
N THR A 410 1.83 8.16 -8.02
CA THR A 410 2.11 8.40 -6.60
C THR A 410 3.47 7.81 -6.27
N ALA A 411 4.36 8.57 -5.63
CA ALA A 411 5.69 8.09 -5.25
C ALA A 411 5.83 8.04 -3.73
N LEU A 412 6.31 6.89 -3.26
CA LEU A 412 6.68 6.64 -1.88
C LEU A 412 8.18 6.33 -1.84
N GLU A 413 8.92 7.09 -1.03
CA GLU A 413 10.37 6.95 -0.84
C GLU A 413 10.64 6.14 0.43
N ILE A 414 11.63 5.26 0.36
CA ILE A 414 12.00 4.34 1.44
C ILE A 414 13.49 4.48 1.69
N ASP A 415 13.86 4.94 2.88
CA ASP A 415 15.27 5.04 3.26
C ASP A 415 15.87 3.67 3.61
N SER A 416 17.17 3.65 3.91
CA SER A 416 17.93 2.46 4.28
C SER A 416 17.59 1.86 5.65
N VAL A 417 16.85 2.59 6.49
CA VAL A 417 16.35 2.12 7.80
C VAL A 417 14.91 1.57 7.67
N GLY A 418 14.24 1.85 6.56
CA GLY A 418 12.87 1.40 6.26
C GLY A 418 11.79 2.44 6.59
N ASN A 419 12.14 3.70 6.84
CA ASN A 419 11.14 4.76 6.95
C ASN A 419 10.53 5.01 5.58
N VAL A 420 9.19 5.05 5.50
CA VAL A 420 8.45 5.29 4.26
C VAL A 420 7.89 6.71 4.26
N GLN A 421 8.19 7.50 3.23
CA GLN A 421 7.80 8.90 3.08
C GLN A 421 7.00 9.11 1.80
N LEU A 422 6.01 10.00 1.83
CA LEU A 422 5.22 10.37 0.65
C LEU A 422 5.90 11.53 -0.09
N ALA A 423 6.45 11.27 -1.28
CA ALA A 423 7.03 12.30 -2.12
C ALA A 423 5.96 13.10 -2.86
N TYR A 424 4.98 12.41 -3.48
CA TYR A 424 3.83 13.03 -4.12
C TYR A 424 2.67 12.04 -4.32
N MET A 425 1.44 12.56 -4.40
CA MET A 425 0.19 11.80 -4.52
C MET A 425 -0.62 12.28 -5.73
N ASN A 426 -1.15 11.33 -6.52
CA ASN A 426 -2.01 11.58 -7.69
C ASN A 426 -1.47 12.68 -8.66
N GLN A 427 -0.17 12.65 -8.96
CA GLN A 427 0.42 13.52 -9.99
C GLN A 427 -0.16 13.17 -11.36
N THR A 428 -0.68 14.18 -12.07
CA THR A 428 -1.23 14.08 -13.43
C THR A 428 -0.68 15.15 -14.38
N GLY A 429 0.43 15.81 -14.03
CA GLY A 429 1.00 16.90 -14.86
C GLY A 429 1.50 16.46 -16.25
N HIS A 430 1.56 15.15 -16.50
CA HIS A 430 1.85 14.53 -17.78
C HIS A 430 0.62 14.25 -18.66
N LEU A 431 -0.59 14.48 -18.14
CA LEU A 431 -1.86 14.29 -18.85
C LEU A 431 -2.42 15.65 -19.31
N GLU A 432 -3.02 15.67 -20.48
CA GLU A 432 -3.80 16.82 -20.93
C GLU A 432 -5.10 16.97 -20.11
N THR A 433 -5.66 18.17 -20.01
CA THR A 433 -6.91 18.42 -19.27
C THR A 433 -8.08 17.59 -19.81
N THR A 434 -8.11 17.35 -21.12
CA THR A 434 -9.05 16.47 -21.85
C THR A 434 -8.91 15.00 -21.46
N GLN A 435 -7.78 14.59 -20.88
CA GLN A 435 -7.46 13.22 -20.49
C GLN A 435 -7.72 12.94 -19.01
N LEU A 436 -8.16 13.91 -18.19
CA LEU A 436 -8.39 13.69 -16.77
C LEU A 436 -9.74 12.99 -16.52
N SER A 437 -9.72 11.81 -15.90
CA SER A 437 -10.93 11.09 -15.47
C SER A 437 -10.74 10.39 -14.12
N GLU A 438 -11.73 10.52 -13.23
CA GLU A 438 -11.74 9.87 -11.89
C GLU A 438 -12.58 8.60 -11.85
N VAL A 439 -13.68 8.57 -12.62
CA VAL A 439 -14.70 7.51 -12.74
C VAL A 439 -14.28 6.53 -13.84
#